data_AF-A0A6I7N310-F1
#
_entry.id   AF-A0A6I7N310-F1
#
_cell.length_a   1.000
_cell.length_b   1.000
_cell.length_c   1.000
_cell.angle_alpha   90.00
_cell.angle_beta   90.00
_cell.angle_gamma   90.00
#
_symmetry.space_group_name_H-M   'P 1'
#
loop_
_entity.id
_entity.type
_entity.pdbx_description
1 polymer ?
#
loop_
_entity_poly.entity_id
_entity_poly.type
_entity_poly.pdbx_seq_one_letter_code
_entity_poly.pdbx_strand_id
1 'polypeptide(L)'
;MENGVTVIVWLVWLAIFLLAIPLVLRIRHPEQRAFAAYLIFVSIFTVVAGVLFWLLSWLALALGLAPMLERVIPAIVFLLLIFVPAFALAFWQARKPRWRKAPPP
;
A
#
# COMPACT_ATOMS: atom_id res chain seq x y z
N MET A 1 0.29 -21.15 20.36
CA MET A 1 1.12 -19.95 20.05
C MET A 1 0.61 -19.17 18.83
N GLU A 2 -0.35 -19.69 18.06
CA GLU A 2 -0.90 -19.04 16.84
C GLU A 2 -1.67 -17.74 17.13
N ASN A 3 -2.32 -17.64 18.29
CA ASN A 3 -3.10 -16.46 18.67
C ASN A 3 -2.23 -15.20 18.85
N GLY A 4 -1.00 -15.36 19.39
CA GLY A 4 -0.11 -14.24 19.65
C GLY A 4 0.43 -13.59 18.37
N VAL A 5 0.85 -14.41 17.39
CA VAL A 5 1.33 -13.93 16.09
C VAL A 5 0.20 -13.26 15.32
N THR A 6 -0.99 -13.85 15.33
CA THR A 6 -2.17 -13.29 14.67
C THR A 6 -2.53 -11.92 15.23
N VAL A 7 -2.53 -11.76 16.57
CA VAL A 7 -2.77 -10.47 17.22
C VAL A 7 -1.70 -9.44 16.85
N ILE A 8 -0.42 -9.82 16.83
CA ILE A 8 0.67 -8.92 16.42
C ILE A 8 0.47 -8.47 14.97
N VAL A 9 0.12 -9.37 14.05
CA VAL A 9 -0.15 -9.03 12.65
C VAL A 9 -1.30 -8.02 12.54
N TRP A 10 -2.41 -8.25 13.26
CA TRP A 10 -3.53 -7.30 13.29
C TRP A 10 -3.14 -5.94 13.87
N LEU A 11 -2.34 -5.90 14.94
CA LEU A 11 -1.88 -4.66 15.56
C LEU A 11 -0.95 -3.88 14.64
N VAL A 12 0.00 -4.56 13.98
CA VAL A 12 0.90 -3.95 12.99
C VAL A 12 0.10 -3.41 11.82
N TRP A 13 -0.87 -4.19 11.33
CA TRP A 13 -1.78 -3.77 10.26
C TRP A 13 -2.54 -2.50 10.67
N LEU A 14 -3.19 -2.51 11.82
CA LEU A 14 -3.92 -1.35 12.34
C LEU A 14 -3.01 -0.12 12.51
N ALA A 15 -1.80 -0.32 13.03
CA ALA A 15 -0.81 0.75 13.19
C ALA A 15 -0.42 1.37 11.83
N ILE A 16 -0.22 0.55 10.79
CA ILE A 16 0.08 1.06 9.43
C ILE A 16 -1.07 1.94 8.92
N PHE A 17 -2.33 1.51 9.09
CA PHE A 17 -3.49 2.31 8.70
C PHE A 17 -3.60 3.62 9.48
N LEU A 18 -3.39 3.57 10.79
CA LEU A 18 -3.40 4.76 11.63
C LEU A 18 -2.28 5.73 11.27
N LEU A 19 -1.07 5.23 10.98
CA LEU A 19 0.08 6.05 10.56
C LEU A 19 -0.11 6.66 9.17
N ALA A 20 -0.92 6.05 8.31
CA ALA A 20 -1.27 6.63 7.02
C ALA A 20 -2.12 7.91 7.16
N ILE A 21 -2.88 8.08 8.25
CA ILE A 21 -3.72 9.27 8.47
C ILE A 21 -2.89 10.57 8.56
N PRO A 22 -1.93 10.74 9.50
CA PRO A 22 -1.14 11.96 9.59
C PRO A 22 -0.28 12.17 8.35
N LEU A 23 0.17 11.09 7.70
CA LEU A 23 0.90 11.17 6.44
C LEU A 23 0.04 11.80 5.35
N VAL A 24 -1.16 11.27 5.11
CA VAL A 24 -2.08 11.79 4.10
C VAL A 24 -2.49 13.23 4.41
N LEU A 25 -2.73 13.55 5.69
CA LEU A 25 -3.04 14.92 6.12
C LEU A 25 -1.91 15.92 5.79
N ARG A 26 -0.64 15.49 5.84
CA ARG A 26 0.53 16.33 5.50
C ARG A 26 0.73 16.50 4.00
N ILE A 27 0.41 15.48 3.20
CA ILE A 27 0.73 15.48 1.75
C ILE A 27 -0.44 15.86 0.85
N ARG A 28 -1.68 15.81 1.36
CA ARG A 28 -2.87 16.09 0.56
C ARG A 28 -2.85 17.52 0.02
N HIS A 29 -3.48 17.70 -1.13
CA HIS A 29 -3.78 19.04 -1.62
C HIS A 29 -4.81 19.72 -0.67
N PRO A 30 -4.66 21.02 -0.35
CA PRO A 30 -5.56 21.71 0.60
C PRO A 30 -7.03 21.68 0.19
N GLU A 31 -7.31 21.65 -1.11
CA GLU A 31 -8.67 21.55 -1.67
C GLU A 31 -9.33 20.16 -1.55
N GLN A 32 -8.57 19.11 -1.22
CA GLN A 32 -9.10 17.76 -1.04
C GLN A 32 -9.54 17.53 0.40
N ARG A 33 -10.76 17.01 0.59
CA ARG A 33 -11.21 16.56 1.93
C ARG A 33 -10.27 15.46 2.44
N ALA A 34 -9.79 15.61 3.67
CA ALA A 34 -8.82 14.69 4.29
C ALA A 34 -9.25 13.22 4.21
N PHE A 35 -10.52 12.95 4.54
CA PHE A 35 -11.07 11.60 4.49
C PHE A 35 -11.08 11.01 3.07
N ALA A 36 -11.40 11.83 2.07
CA ALA A 36 -11.38 11.39 0.67
C ALA A 36 -9.96 11.08 0.19
N ALA A 37 -8.97 11.93 0.53
CA ALA A 37 -7.57 11.69 0.21
C ALA A 37 -7.05 10.40 0.87
N TYR A 38 -7.47 10.12 2.10
CA TYR A 38 -7.12 8.90 2.82
C TYR A 38 -7.71 7.65 2.16
N LEU A 39 -9.00 7.67 1.80
CA LEU A 39 -9.64 6.57 1.10
C LEU A 39 -9.00 6.31 -0.27
N ILE A 40 -8.65 7.36 -1.02
CA ILE A 40 -7.95 7.23 -2.31
C ILE A 40 -6.58 6.58 -2.09
N PHE A 41 -5.81 7.05 -1.11
CA PHE A 41 -4.50 6.50 -0.78
C PHE A 41 -4.60 5.01 -0.44
N VAL A 42 -5.48 4.64 0.49
CA VAL A 42 -5.69 3.26 0.91
C VAL A 42 -6.14 2.38 -0.26
N SER A 43 -7.09 2.85 -1.06
CA SER A 43 -7.62 2.07 -2.19
C SER A 43 -6.54 1.77 -3.22
N ILE A 44 -5.76 2.78 -3.60
CA ILE A 44 -4.68 2.62 -4.58
C ILE A 44 -3.58 1.74 -4.02
N PHE A 45 -3.15 1.97 -2.78
CA PHE A 45 -2.16 1.15 -2.12
C PHE A 45 -2.58 -0.33 -2.13
N THR A 46 -3.81 -0.63 -1.71
CA THR A 46 -4.35 -2.00 -1.65
C THR A 46 -4.43 -2.65 -3.04
N VAL A 47 -4.97 -1.95 -4.03
CA VAL A 47 -5.09 -2.49 -5.40
C VAL A 47 -3.72 -2.77 -6.00
N VAL A 48 -2.79 -1.82 -5.89
CA VAL A 48 -1.44 -1.97 -6.46
C VAL A 48 -0.65 -3.04 -5.73
N ALA A 49 -0.70 -3.07 -4.40
CA ALA A 49 -0.04 -4.11 -3.61
C ALA A 49 -0.60 -5.51 -3.95
N GLY A 50 -1.92 -5.64 -4.11
CA GLY A 50 -2.55 -6.90 -4.51
C GLY A 50 -2.11 -7.36 -5.90
N VAL A 51 -2.09 -6.45 -6.88
CA VAL A 51 -1.61 -6.74 -8.24
C VAL A 51 -0.14 -7.15 -8.24
N LEU A 52 0.73 -6.42 -7.53
CA LEU A 52 2.15 -6.73 -7.43
C LEU A 52 2.40 -8.04 -6.70
N PHE A 53 1.69 -8.30 -5.60
CA PHE A 53 1.77 -9.57 -4.88
C PHE A 53 1.40 -10.72 -5.80
N TRP A 54 0.29 -10.60 -6.54
CA TRP A 54 -0.14 -11.64 -7.49
C TRP A 54 0.89 -11.87 -8.59
N LEU A 55 1.37 -10.81 -9.24
CA LEU A 55 2.36 -10.89 -10.31
C LEU A 55 3.70 -11.49 -9.84
N LEU A 56 4.23 -11.01 -8.71
CA LEU A 56 5.50 -11.47 -8.18
C LEU A 56 5.39 -12.89 -7.61
N SER A 57 4.26 -13.27 -7.01
CA SER A 57 4.02 -14.64 -6.57
C SER A 57 3.96 -15.60 -7.76
N TRP A 58 3.23 -15.21 -8.83
CA TRP A 58 3.18 -15.98 -10.07
C TRP A 58 4.57 -16.15 -10.67
N LEU A 59 5.36 -15.08 -10.71
CA LEU A 59 6.74 -15.12 -11.19
C LEU A 59 7.65 -16.00 -10.31
N ALA A 60 7.53 -15.90 -8.99
CA ALA A 60 8.31 -16.73 -8.06
C ALA A 60 8.00 -18.22 -8.24
N LEU A 61 6.73 -18.58 -8.49
CA LEU A 61 6.34 -19.94 -8.81
C LEU A 61 6.90 -20.38 -10.17
N ALA A 62 6.75 -19.55 -11.21
CA ALA A 62 7.23 -19.85 -12.55
C ALA A 62 8.76 -20.06 -12.61
N LEU A 63 9.51 -19.35 -11.76
CA LEU A 63 10.97 -19.45 -11.67
C LEU A 63 11.46 -20.47 -10.64
N GLY A 64 10.57 -21.18 -9.94
CA GLY A 64 10.94 -22.12 -8.88
C GLY A 64 11.57 -21.45 -7.64
N LEU A 65 11.36 -20.15 -7.45
CA LEU A 65 11.90 -19.35 -6.35
C LEU A 65 11.01 -19.37 -5.10
N ALA A 66 9.84 -20.03 -5.14
CA ALA A 66 8.94 -20.14 -4.00
C ALA A 66 9.62 -20.60 -2.69
N PRO A 67 10.55 -21.59 -2.68
CA PRO A 67 11.25 -21.99 -1.46
C PRO A 67 12.13 -20.88 -0.85
N MET A 68 12.53 -19.87 -1.65
CA MET A 68 13.29 -18.75 -1.11
C MET A 68 12.46 -17.86 -0.19
N LEU A 69 11.13 -17.80 -0.38
CA LEU A 69 10.21 -17.02 0.45
C LEU A 69 10.06 -17.58 1.87
N GLU A 70 10.50 -18.82 2.13
CA GLU A 70 10.57 -19.37 3.49
C GLU A 70 11.70 -18.75 4.32
N ARG A 71 12.70 -18.14 3.64
CA ARG A 71 13.79 -17.45 4.30
C ARG A 71 13.39 -15.99 4.58
N VAL A 72 13.75 -15.52 5.77
CA VAL A 72 13.39 -14.17 6.26
C VAL A 72 13.85 -13.07 5.30
N ILE A 73 15.10 -13.11 4.83
CA ILE A 73 15.67 -12.04 3.99
C ILE A 73 14.95 -11.95 2.62
N PRO A 74 14.85 -13.03 1.81
CA PRO A 74 14.08 -12.97 0.56
C PRO A 74 12.62 -12.59 0.75
N ALA A 75 11.98 -13.03 1.85
CA ALA A 75 10.62 -12.61 2.16
C ALA A 75 10.52 -11.09 2.39
N ILE A 76 11.47 -10.50 3.14
CA ILE A 76 11.54 -9.04 3.32
C ILE A 76 11.73 -8.34 1.98
N VAL A 77 12.66 -8.81 1.15
CA VAL A 77 12.91 -8.22 -0.18
C VAL A 77 11.65 -8.29 -1.05
N PHE A 78 10.96 -9.43 -1.05
CA PHE A 78 9.71 -9.62 -1.77
C PHE A 78 8.62 -8.64 -1.31
N LEU A 79 8.44 -8.49 0.01
CA LEU A 79 7.49 -7.52 0.57
C LEU A 79 7.87 -6.06 0.23
N LEU A 80 9.16 -5.72 0.23
CA LEU A 80 9.62 -4.39 -0.18
C LEU A 80 9.30 -4.12 -1.66
N LEU A 81 9.52 -5.10 -2.54
CA LEU A 81 9.17 -4.99 -3.97
C LEU A 81 7.68 -4.80 -4.21
N ILE A 82 6.81 -5.17 -3.26
CA ILE A 82 5.37 -4.95 -3.33
C ILE A 82 5.01 -3.59 -2.72
N PHE A 83 5.37 -3.38 -1.46
CA PHE A 83 4.85 -2.26 -0.69
C PHE A 83 5.50 -0.93 -1.05
N VAL A 84 6.79 -0.90 -1.38
CA VAL A 84 7.48 0.36 -1.75
C VAL A 84 6.87 1.00 -3.01
N PRO A 85 6.73 0.30 -4.15
CA PRO A 85 6.10 0.89 -5.33
C PRO A 85 4.60 1.16 -5.14
N ALA A 86 3.87 0.30 -4.43
CA ALA A 86 2.46 0.56 -4.11
C ALA A 86 2.29 1.84 -3.29
N PHE A 87 3.13 2.03 -2.28
CA PHE A 87 3.17 3.24 -1.46
C PHE A 87 3.56 4.46 -2.29
N ALA A 88 4.59 4.37 -3.11
CA ALA A 88 5.03 5.47 -3.97
C ALA A 88 3.93 5.93 -4.92
N LEU A 89 3.19 4.99 -5.53
CA LEU A 89 2.08 5.32 -6.43
C LEU A 89 0.90 5.95 -5.67
N ALA A 90 0.50 5.36 -4.55
CA ALA A 90 -0.57 5.89 -3.71
C ALA A 90 -0.24 7.31 -3.19
N PHE A 91 1.01 7.51 -2.78
CA PHE A 91 1.55 8.78 -2.33
C PHE A 91 1.57 9.84 -3.44
N TRP A 92 2.03 9.46 -4.63
CA TRP A 92 2.00 10.34 -5.80
C TRP A 92 0.58 10.75 -6.17
N GLN A 93 -0.38 9.81 -6.17
CA GLN A 93 -1.77 10.13 -6.47
C GLN A 93 -2.41 11.01 -5.40
N ALA A 94 -2.15 10.78 -4.11
CA ALA A 94 -2.67 11.59 -3.01
C ALA A 94 -2.19 13.06 -3.09
N ARG A 95 -1.05 13.31 -3.73
CA ARG A 95 -0.51 14.66 -3.98
C ARG A 95 -1.11 15.37 -5.18
N LYS A 96 -1.73 14.65 -6.13
CA LYS A 96 -2.26 15.28 -7.33
C LYS A 96 -3.45 16.19 -7.02
N PRO A 97 -3.52 17.39 -7.61
CA PRO A 97 -4.71 18.23 -7.51
C PRO A 97 -5.90 17.53 -8.17
N ARG A 98 -7.12 17.81 -7.69
CA ARG A 98 -8.34 17.30 -8.35
C ARG A 98 -8.37 17.91 -9.75
N TRP A 99 -8.66 17.11 -10.78
CA TRP A 99 -8.85 17.64 -12.13
C TRP A 99 -9.86 18.79 -12.05
N ARG A 100 -9.46 19.97 -12.54
CA ARG A 100 -10.27 21.20 -12.45
C ARG A 100 -11.70 20.89 -12.88
N LYS A 101 -12.68 21.38 -12.10
CA LYS A 101 -14.08 21.41 -12.52
C LYS A 101 -14.15 21.92 -13.95
N ALA A 102 -14.94 21.27 -14.80
CA ALA A 102 -15.28 21.80 -16.11
C ALA A 102 -15.71 23.29 -15.94
N PRO A 103 -15.35 24.18 -16.87
CA PRO A 103 -15.81 25.56 -16.81
C PRO A 103 -17.34 25.55 -16.70
N PRO A 104 -17.96 26.43 -15.89
CA PRO A 104 -19.42 26.54 -15.89
C PRO A 104 -19.90 26.83 -17.33
N PRO A 105 -21.07 26.29 -17.72
CA PRO A 105 -21.65 26.50 -19.05
C PRO A 105 -21.97 27.98 -19.32
#